data_AF-A0A5C5XB76-F1
#
_entry.id   AF-A0A5C5XB76-F1
#
_cell.length_a   1.000
_cell.length_b   1.000
_cell.length_c   1.000
_cell.angle_alpha   90.00
_cell.angle_beta   90.00
_cell.angle_gamma   90.00
#
_symmetry.space_group_name_H-M   'P 1'
#
loop_
_entity.id
_entity.type
_entity.pdbx_description
1 polymer ?
#
loop_
_entity_poly.entity_id
_entity_poly.type
_entity_poly.pdbx_seq_one_letter_code
_entity_poly.pdbx_strand_id
1 'polypeptide(L)'
;MTLCPHAILASDLDGTLIPLDGQPEQQRDLQHLGQSLKENRIPLIYVTGRHLQSVEKAQQEFRLPEPDWVICDVGSTICRRNATGKLEPLHEYAKHQHEIVKACPRTDVLQYASKIPGLREQEAFKQGPYKLSFYADETQLSDIEQNMLEILEDQEIPWSLICSVDPFNGDGLVDLLPQDISKAYALKWWADFAGYEDSQIVFAGDSGNDYAAFVSGFRAILVNNTNQKIVDQVAQEHHKLGYTNRMYHAKSSATSGVLEGCRAYQLFD
;
A
#
# COMPACT_ATOMS: atom_id res chain seq x y z
N MET A 1 -22.00 -5.57 23.54
CA MET A 1 -21.59 -4.62 22.48
C MET A 1 -21.39 -5.48 21.24
N THR A 2 -22.08 -5.16 20.15
CA THR A 2 -22.05 -5.98 18.94
C THR A 2 -20.77 -5.67 18.19
N LEU A 3 -19.80 -6.60 18.20
CA LEU A 3 -18.64 -6.60 17.30
C LEU A 3 -19.11 -6.21 15.89
N CYS A 4 -18.41 -5.30 15.20
CA CYS A 4 -18.74 -4.92 13.83
C CYS A 4 -18.66 -6.18 12.95
N PRO A 5 -19.77 -6.80 12.50
CA PRO A 5 -19.74 -8.20 12.07
C PRO A 5 -18.99 -8.47 10.76
N HIS A 6 -18.44 -7.42 10.12
CA HIS A 6 -17.82 -7.46 8.81
C HIS A 6 -16.71 -6.41 8.67
N ALA A 7 -15.88 -6.20 9.69
CA ALA A 7 -14.71 -5.32 9.57
C ALA A 7 -13.54 -6.06 8.90
N ILE A 8 -12.71 -5.32 8.16
CA ILE A 8 -11.45 -5.81 7.57
C ILE A 8 -10.32 -4.93 8.08
N LEU A 9 -9.18 -5.53 8.38
CA LEU A 9 -7.95 -4.78 8.60
C LEU A 9 -7.11 -4.80 7.33
N ALA A 10 -6.94 -3.63 6.72
CA ALA A 10 -5.92 -3.37 5.71
C ALA A 10 -4.78 -2.58 6.36
N SER A 11 -3.53 -2.96 6.14
CA SER A 11 -2.40 -2.30 6.78
C SER A 11 -1.23 -2.16 5.83
N ASP A 12 -0.60 -1.00 5.82
CA ASP A 12 0.79 -0.91 5.40
C ASP A 12 1.70 -1.75 6.33
N LEU A 13 2.91 -2.06 5.85
CA LEU A 13 3.88 -2.87 6.57
C LEU A 13 4.94 -2.03 7.26
N ASP A 14 5.70 -1.24 6.50
CA ASP A 14 6.90 -0.57 6.95
C ASP A 14 6.54 0.63 7.84
N GLY A 15 7.05 0.69 9.07
CA GLY A 15 6.65 1.74 10.02
C GLY A 15 5.22 1.61 10.56
N THR A 16 4.43 0.65 10.05
CA THR A 16 3.02 0.45 10.43
C THR A 16 2.79 -0.90 11.09
N LEU A 17 2.68 -2.01 10.35
CA LEU A 17 2.42 -3.33 10.95
C LEU A 17 3.68 -4.00 11.46
N ILE A 18 4.83 -3.74 10.83
CA ILE A 18 6.13 -4.26 11.23
C ILE A 18 6.58 -3.52 12.50
N PRO A 19 6.94 -4.24 13.58
CA PRO A 19 7.53 -3.64 14.77
C PRO A 19 8.80 -2.83 14.44
N LEU A 20 8.97 -1.68 15.08
CA LEU A 20 10.19 -0.90 15.01
C LEU A 20 11.34 -1.62 15.72
N ASP A 21 12.56 -1.35 15.28
CA ASP A 21 13.77 -1.97 15.82
C ASP A 21 13.90 -1.75 17.34
N GLY A 22 14.22 -2.84 18.05
CA GLY A 22 14.45 -2.81 19.49
C GLY A 22 13.18 -2.65 20.35
N GLN A 23 11.97 -2.84 19.78
CA GLN A 23 10.70 -2.72 20.50
C GLN A 23 10.04 -4.09 20.80
N PRO A 24 10.44 -4.81 21.85
CA PRO A 24 9.90 -6.13 22.16
C PRO A 24 8.40 -6.11 22.56
N GLU A 25 7.89 -4.96 23.02
CA GLU A 25 6.47 -4.79 23.32
C GLU A 25 5.62 -4.85 22.03
N GLN A 26 6.06 -4.16 20.97
CA GLN A 26 5.38 -4.19 19.66
C GLN A 26 5.34 -5.60 19.07
N GLN A 27 6.38 -6.42 19.29
CA GLN A 27 6.37 -7.83 18.87
C GLN A 27 5.32 -8.66 19.63
N ARG A 28 5.08 -8.38 20.92
CA ARG A 28 4.02 -9.05 21.69
C ARG A 28 2.65 -8.58 21.22
N ASP A 29 2.50 -7.29 20.98
CA ASP A 29 1.26 -6.72 20.44
C ASP A 29 0.94 -7.25 19.04
N LEU A 30 1.95 -7.51 18.21
CA LEU A 30 1.78 -8.19 16.91
C LEU A 30 1.18 -9.59 17.07
N GLN A 31 1.68 -10.37 18.05
CA GLN A 31 1.16 -11.70 18.33
C GLN A 31 -0.29 -11.63 18.84
N HIS A 32 -0.59 -10.68 19.73
CA HIS A 32 -1.94 -10.45 20.22
C HIS A 32 -2.89 -10.01 19.10
N LEU A 33 -2.45 -9.08 18.24
CA LEU A 33 -3.20 -8.62 17.08
C LEU A 33 -3.53 -9.80 16.15
N GLY A 34 -2.51 -10.58 15.77
CA GLY A 34 -2.70 -11.75 14.91
C GLY A 34 -3.66 -12.79 15.50
N GLN A 35 -3.56 -13.07 16.79
CA GLN A 35 -4.48 -13.98 17.48
C GLN A 35 -5.91 -13.42 17.50
N SER A 36 -6.08 -12.13 17.80
CA SER A 36 -7.39 -11.49 17.88
C SER A 36 -8.09 -11.46 16.53
N LEU A 37 -7.36 -11.15 15.45
CA LEU A 37 -7.87 -11.21 14.08
C LEU A 37 -8.36 -12.62 13.73
N LYS A 38 -7.56 -13.65 14.08
CA LYS A 38 -7.89 -15.05 13.79
C LYS A 38 -9.12 -15.54 14.57
N GLU A 39 -9.18 -15.28 15.87
CA GLU A 39 -10.30 -15.69 16.74
C GLU A 39 -11.63 -15.05 16.31
N ASN A 40 -11.57 -13.79 15.88
CA ASN A 40 -12.74 -13.03 15.44
C ASN A 40 -13.01 -13.14 13.94
N ARG A 41 -12.22 -13.92 13.20
CA ARG A 41 -12.33 -14.12 11.74
C ARG A 41 -12.34 -12.82 10.95
N ILE A 42 -11.47 -11.89 11.34
CA ILE A 42 -11.31 -10.58 10.68
C ILE A 42 -10.29 -10.74 9.56
N PRO A 43 -10.67 -10.47 8.29
CA PRO A 43 -9.73 -10.57 7.19
C PRO A 43 -8.58 -9.56 7.32
N LEU A 44 -7.37 -10.01 6.97
CA LEU A 44 -6.17 -9.20 6.98
C LEU A 44 -5.64 -8.99 5.56
N ILE A 45 -5.36 -7.73 5.22
CA ILE A 45 -4.79 -7.33 3.94
C ILE A 45 -3.49 -6.56 4.18
N TYR A 46 -2.41 -6.99 3.53
CA TYR A 46 -1.20 -6.16 3.45
C TYR A 46 -1.31 -5.22 2.26
N VAL A 47 -1.01 -3.94 2.46
CA VAL A 47 -1.08 -2.89 1.43
C VAL A 47 0.24 -2.15 1.40
N THR A 48 1.18 -2.60 0.57
CA THR A 48 2.60 -2.23 0.68
C THR A 48 3.22 -1.89 -0.67
N GLY A 49 4.28 -1.08 -0.65
CA GLY A 49 5.14 -0.85 -1.81
C GLY A 49 6.12 -2.00 -2.10
N ARG A 50 6.33 -2.91 -1.13
CA ARG A 50 7.20 -4.08 -1.29
C ARG A 50 6.73 -4.95 -2.46
N HIS A 51 7.68 -5.59 -3.13
CA HIS A 51 7.37 -6.68 -4.06
C HIS A 51 7.02 -7.97 -3.29
N LEU A 52 6.28 -8.88 -3.92
CA LEU A 52 5.72 -10.07 -3.25
C LEU A 52 6.77 -10.90 -2.47
N GLN A 53 7.94 -11.14 -3.07
CA GLN A 53 9.01 -11.90 -2.40
C GLN A 53 9.53 -11.20 -1.13
N SER A 54 9.56 -9.86 -1.12
CA SER A 54 9.94 -9.07 0.07
C SER A 54 8.85 -9.12 1.15
N VAL A 55 7.57 -9.19 0.75
CA VAL A 55 6.46 -9.42 1.69
C VAL A 55 6.60 -10.79 2.37
N GLU A 56 6.87 -11.85 1.61
CA GLU A 56 7.06 -13.20 2.16
C GLU A 56 8.26 -13.27 3.12
N LYS A 57 9.38 -12.60 2.77
CA LYS A 57 10.55 -12.48 3.65
C LYS A 57 10.21 -11.73 4.94
N ALA A 58 9.55 -10.57 4.85
CA ALA A 58 9.14 -9.80 6.02
C ALA A 58 8.17 -10.59 6.91
N GLN A 59 7.26 -11.34 6.32
CA GLN A 59 6.34 -12.20 7.06
C GLN A 59 7.10 -13.23 7.91
N GLN A 60 8.15 -13.86 7.36
CA GLN A 60 8.98 -14.82 8.07
C GLN A 60 9.87 -14.17 9.13
N GLU A 61 10.53 -13.07 8.77
CA GLU A 61 11.49 -12.35 9.60
C GLU A 61 10.82 -11.77 10.86
N PHE A 62 9.73 -11.03 10.68
CA PHE A 62 9.01 -10.36 11.77
C PHE A 62 7.90 -11.21 12.38
N ARG A 63 7.67 -12.43 11.86
CA ARG A 63 6.58 -13.34 12.27
C ARG A 63 5.22 -12.67 12.18
N LEU A 64 4.98 -11.97 11.07
CA LEU A 64 3.72 -11.27 10.82
C LEU A 64 2.57 -12.29 10.72
N PRO A 65 1.34 -11.94 11.12
CA PRO A 65 0.16 -12.78 10.90
C PRO A 65 -0.01 -13.16 9.42
N GLU A 66 -0.74 -14.23 9.14
CA GLU A 66 -0.99 -14.60 7.74
C GLU A 66 -2.08 -13.70 7.14
N PRO A 67 -1.79 -12.93 6.07
CA PRO A 67 -2.82 -12.15 5.40
C PRO A 67 -3.67 -13.04 4.50
N ASP A 68 -4.96 -12.72 4.38
CA ASP A 68 -5.86 -13.30 3.37
C ASP A 68 -5.56 -12.76 1.96
N TRP A 69 -5.12 -11.50 1.90
CA TRP A 69 -4.81 -10.78 0.66
C TRP A 69 -3.55 -9.94 0.80
N VAL A 70 -2.83 -9.76 -0.31
CA VAL A 70 -1.67 -8.86 -0.38
C VAL A 70 -1.84 -7.95 -1.59
N ILE A 71 -1.89 -6.65 -1.33
CA ILE A 71 -1.73 -5.59 -2.32
C ILE A 71 -0.26 -5.15 -2.24
N CYS A 72 0.52 -5.52 -3.23
CA CYS A 72 1.96 -5.25 -3.30
C CYS A 72 2.32 -4.46 -4.56
N ASP A 73 3.61 -4.20 -4.76
CA ASP A 73 4.11 -3.50 -5.95
C ASP A 73 3.42 -2.13 -6.14
N VAL A 74 3.26 -1.40 -5.03
CA VAL A 74 2.62 -0.06 -4.99
C VAL A 74 1.16 -0.09 -5.49
N GLY A 75 0.50 -1.24 -5.38
CA GLY A 75 -0.89 -1.42 -5.81
C GLY A 75 -1.06 -2.02 -7.20
N SER A 76 0.02 -2.31 -7.94
CA SER A 76 -0.09 -2.97 -9.25
C SER A 76 -0.31 -4.49 -9.17
N THR A 77 -0.18 -5.09 -8.00
CA THR A 77 -0.44 -6.52 -7.80
C THR A 77 -1.38 -6.74 -6.63
N ILE A 78 -2.46 -7.49 -6.84
CA ILE A 78 -3.32 -8.03 -5.78
C ILE A 78 -3.16 -9.54 -5.79
N CYS A 79 -2.78 -10.12 -4.66
CA CYS A 79 -2.64 -11.56 -4.46
C CYS A 79 -3.67 -12.07 -3.47
N ARG A 80 -4.21 -13.26 -3.74
CA ARG A 80 -5.11 -13.99 -2.83
C ARG A 80 -4.39 -15.17 -2.21
N ARG A 81 -4.59 -15.41 -0.92
CA ARG A 81 -4.17 -16.68 -0.32
C ARG A 81 -5.12 -17.81 -0.75
N ASN A 82 -4.56 -18.84 -1.38
CA ASN A 82 -5.30 -20.02 -1.82
C ASN A 82 -5.40 -21.09 -0.72
N ALA A 83 -6.14 -22.16 -0.98
CA ALA A 83 -6.36 -23.26 -0.01
C ALA A 83 -5.08 -24.02 0.38
N THR A 84 -4.00 -23.91 -0.41
CA THR A 84 -2.68 -24.48 -0.08
C THR A 84 -1.82 -23.54 0.77
N GLY A 85 -2.34 -22.35 1.10
CA GLY A 85 -1.65 -21.33 1.87
C GLY A 85 -0.70 -20.46 1.04
N LYS A 86 -0.68 -20.57 -0.29
CA LYS A 86 0.16 -19.75 -1.17
C LYS A 86 -0.56 -18.48 -1.60
N LEU A 87 0.20 -17.38 -1.76
CA LEU A 87 -0.28 -16.16 -2.36
C LEU A 87 -0.14 -16.23 -3.88
N GLU A 88 -1.23 -16.00 -4.60
CA GLU A 88 -1.26 -16.02 -6.06
C GLU A 88 -1.89 -14.73 -6.60
N PRO A 89 -1.30 -14.10 -7.64
CA PRO A 89 -1.88 -12.93 -8.27
C PRO A 89 -3.32 -13.16 -8.75
N LEU A 90 -4.18 -12.19 -8.48
CA LEU A 90 -5.58 -12.20 -8.87
C LEU A 90 -5.71 -11.83 -10.36
N HIS A 91 -6.19 -12.79 -11.15
CA HIS A 91 -6.31 -12.64 -12.59
C HIS A 91 -7.26 -11.50 -13.01
N GLU A 92 -8.33 -11.28 -12.26
CA GLU A 92 -9.32 -10.23 -12.53
C GLU A 92 -8.71 -8.83 -12.44
N TYR A 93 -7.83 -8.60 -11.46
CA TYR A 93 -7.14 -7.32 -11.33
C TYR A 93 -6.06 -7.14 -12.41
N ALA A 94 -5.36 -8.21 -12.77
CA ALA A 94 -4.44 -8.20 -13.90
C ALA A 94 -5.16 -7.87 -15.23
N LYS A 95 -6.36 -8.43 -15.44
CA LYS A 95 -7.20 -8.11 -16.60
C LYS A 95 -7.68 -6.67 -16.59
N HIS A 96 -8.07 -6.15 -15.42
CA HIS A 96 -8.45 -4.74 -15.25
C HIS A 96 -7.32 -3.80 -15.70
N GLN A 97 -6.11 -4.01 -15.19
CA GLN A 97 -4.94 -3.22 -15.59
C GLN A 97 -4.56 -3.39 -17.06
N HIS A 98 -4.75 -4.60 -17.62
CA HIS A 98 -4.53 -4.83 -19.05
C HIS A 98 -5.37 -3.89 -19.91
N GLU A 99 -6.66 -3.70 -19.57
CA GLU A 99 -7.53 -2.82 -20.34
C GLU A 99 -7.11 -1.34 -20.22
N ILE A 100 -6.56 -0.91 -19.07
CA ILE A 100 -6.00 0.44 -18.91
C ILE A 100 -4.85 0.66 -19.89
N VAL A 101 -3.87 -0.24 -19.91
CA VAL A 101 -2.64 -0.07 -20.69
C VAL A 101 -2.74 -0.60 -22.12
N LYS A 102 -3.91 -1.06 -22.55
CA LYS A 102 -4.07 -1.76 -23.84
C LYS A 102 -3.60 -0.94 -25.04
N ALA A 103 -3.78 0.38 -25.00
CA ALA A 103 -3.34 1.29 -26.04
C ALA A 103 -1.82 1.50 -26.07
N CYS A 104 -1.14 1.32 -24.93
CA CYS A 104 0.31 1.41 -24.82
C CYS A 104 0.82 0.36 -23.81
N PRO A 105 1.03 -0.89 -24.26
CA PRO A 105 1.49 -1.96 -23.39
C PRO A 105 2.85 -1.67 -22.77
N ARG A 106 3.19 -2.41 -21.70
CA ARG A 106 4.47 -2.29 -20.98
C ARG A 106 5.70 -2.27 -21.89
N THR A 107 5.70 -3.05 -22.97
CA THR A 107 6.81 -3.10 -23.93
C THR A 107 7.08 -1.76 -24.60
N ASP A 108 6.04 -0.99 -24.84
CA ASP A 108 6.12 0.27 -25.59
C ASP A 108 6.53 1.39 -24.64
N VAL A 109 5.96 1.43 -23.44
CA VAL A 109 6.39 2.34 -22.37
C VAL A 109 7.85 2.15 -21.98
N LEU A 110 8.33 0.90 -21.95
CA LEU A 110 9.74 0.63 -21.72
C LEU A 110 10.64 1.24 -22.82
N GLN A 111 10.18 1.32 -24.07
CA GLN A 111 10.94 2.00 -25.13
C GLN A 111 11.02 3.52 -24.92
N TYR A 112 9.99 4.14 -24.36
CA TYR A 112 10.05 5.55 -23.96
C TYR A 112 11.00 5.76 -22.78
N ALA A 113 10.86 4.97 -21.72
CA ALA A 113 11.73 5.05 -20.54
C ALA A 113 13.21 4.81 -20.89
N SER A 114 13.50 3.86 -21.78
CA SER A 114 14.88 3.55 -22.21
C SER A 114 15.60 4.70 -22.92
N LYS A 115 14.87 5.74 -23.38
CA LYS A 115 15.44 6.93 -24.01
C LYS A 115 15.80 8.03 -23.02
N ILE A 116 15.38 7.92 -21.76
CA ILE A 116 15.68 8.92 -20.74
C ILE A 116 17.05 8.64 -20.12
N PRO A 117 18.02 9.56 -20.25
CA PRO A 117 19.32 9.42 -19.60
C PRO A 117 19.19 9.34 -18.08
N GLY A 118 19.98 8.47 -17.45
CA GLY A 118 20.03 8.34 -15.99
C GLY A 118 19.11 7.27 -15.40
N LEU A 119 18.09 6.80 -16.14
CA LEU A 119 17.29 5.66 -15.72
C LEU A 119 18.06 4.34 -15.86
N ARG A 120 18.06 3.54 -14.79
CA ARG A 120 18.66 2.20 -14.74
C ARG A 120 17.62 1.20 -14.26
N GLU A 121 17.32 0.14 -15.02
CA GLU A 121 16.36 -0.86 -14.58
C GLU A 121 16.75 -1.46 -13.21
N GLN A 122 15.76 -1.59 -12.32
CA GLN A 122 15.93 -2.37 -11.09
C GLN A 122 15.92 -3.88 -11.40
N GLU A 123 16.25 -4.69 -10.41
CA GLU A 123 16.37 -6.14 -10.55
C GLU A 123 15.07 -6.79 -11.08
N ALA A 124 15.19 -7.90 -11.81
CA ALA A 124 14.05 -8.56 -12.48
C ALA A 124 12.89 -8.92 -11.53
N PHE A 125 13.16 -9.19 -10.25
CA PHE A 125 12.14 -9.52 -9.25
C PHE A 125 11.36 -8.30 -8.73
N LYS A 126 11.80 -7.07 -9.05
CA LYS A 126 11.10 -5.82 -8.77
C LYS A 126 10.28 -5.32 -9.97
N GLN A 127 10.43 -5.97 -11.12
CA GLN A 127 9.64 -5.71 -12.32
C GLN A 127 8.34 -6.52 -12.27
N GLY A 128 7.26 -6.00 -12.85
CA GLY A 128 5.98 -6.68 -12.96
C GLY A 128 5.35 -6.54 -14.35
N PRO A 129 4.30 -7.31 -14.66
CA PRO A 129 3.55 -7.15 -15.92
C PRO A 129 2.95 -5.74 -16.10
N TYR A 130 2.63 -5.09 -14.98
CA TYR A 130 2.05 -3.74 -14.91
C TYR A 130 2.89 -2.82 -14.01
N LYS A 131 4.20 -3.05 -13.96
CA LYS A 131 5.15 -2.22 -13.21
C LYS A 131 6.51 -2.22 -13.88
N LEU A 132 7.04 -1.02 -14.12
CA LEU A 132 8.43 -0.82 -14.52
C LEU A 132 9.14 -0.01 -13.43
N SER A 133 10.19 -0.57 -12.88
CA SER A 133 10.96 0.07 -11.79
C SER A 133 12.37 0.41 -12.25
N PHE A 134 12.79 1.63 -11.99
CA PHE A 134 14.13 2.12 -12.30
C PHE A 134 14.77 2.76 -11.07
N TYR A 135 16.09 2.76 -11.05
CA TYR A 135 16.92 3.62 -10.23
C TYR A 135 17.33 4.86 -11.03
N ALA A 136 17.50 5.97 -10.33
CA ALA A 136 18.05 7.22 -10.82
C ALA A 136 18.99 7.82 -9.76
N ASP A 137 19.87 8.74 -10.17
CA ASP A 137 20.57 9.61 -9.22
C ASP A 137 19.55 10.59 -8.61
N GLU A 138 19.54 10.76 -7.28
CA GLU A 138 18.64 11.71 -6.59
C GLU A 138 18.73 13.12 -7.19
N THR A 139 19.93 13.55 -7.60
CA THR A 139 20.16 14.88 -8.19
C THR A 139 19.53 15.05 -9.57
N GLN A 140 19.22 13.95 -10.27
CA GLN A 140 18.60 13.95 -11.59
C GLN A 140 17.10 13.59 -11.52
N LEU A 141 16.59 13.21 -10.35
CA LEU A 141 15.24 12.64 -10.20
C LEU A 141 14.15 13.61 -10.67
N SER A 142 14.27 14.89 -10.34
CA SER A 142 13.29 15.91 -10.75
C SER A 142 13.25 16.11 -12.27
N ASP A 143 14.41 16.09 -12.95
CA ASP A 143 14.48 16.25 -14.40
C ASP A 143 13.94 15.00 -15.11
N ILE A 144 14.25 13.82 -14.59
CA ILE A 144 13.73 12.54 -15.09
C ILE A 144 12.21 12.49 -14.92
N GLU A 145 11.71 12.90 -13.76
CA GLU A 145 10.28 12.96 -13.45
C GLU A 145 9.55 13.87 -14.45
N GLN A 146 10.05 15.10 -14.63
CA GLN A 146 9.47 16.04 -15.58
C GLN A 146 9.48 15.50 -17.01
N ASN A 147 10.61 14.98 -17.49
CA ASN A 147 10.71 14.44 -18.85
C ASN A 147 9.76 13.24 -19.08
N MET A 148 9.64 12.33 -18.11
CA MET A 148 8.70 11.22 -18.21
C MET A 148 7.25 11.72 -18.23
N LEU A 149 6.88 12.64 -17.33
CA LEU A 149 5.53 13.19 -17.28
C LEU A 149 5.15 13.89 -18.58
N GLU A 150 6.04 14.70 -19.16
CA GLU A 150 5.83 15.33 -20.46
C GLU A 150 5.58 14.29 -21.57
N ILE A 151 6.35 13.20 -21.61
CA ILE A 151 6.14 12.11 -22.58
C ILE A 151 4.77 11.44 -22.38
N LEU A 152 4.40 11.16 -21.12
CA LEU A 152 3.15 10.49 -20.80
C LEU A 152 1.94 11.36 -21.17
N GLU A 153 2.01 12.67 -20.89
CA GLU A 153 0.96 13.64 -21.19
C GLU A 153 0.83 13.91 -22.69
N ASP A 154 1.93 14.23 -23.38
CA ASP A 154 1.91 14.59 -24.80
C ASP A 154 1.43 13.46 -25.72
N GLN A 155 1.68 12.21 -25.31
CA GLN A 155 1.31 11.02 -26.07
C GLN A 155 0.04 10.35 -25.54
N GLU A 156 -0.62 10.93 -24.52
CA GLU A 156 -1.78 10.36 -23.83
C GLU A 156 -1.55 8.89 -23.42
N ILE A 157 -0.34 8.58 -22.95
CA ILE A 157 0.03 7.21 -22.55
C ILE A 157 -0.65 6.91 -21.21
N PRO A 158 -1.42 5.80 -21.10
CA PRO A 158 -2.21 5.46 -19.90
C PRO A 158 -1.35 4.84 -18.78
N TRP A 159 -0.27 5.53 -18.42
CA TRP A 159 0.63 5.18 -17.33
C TRP A 159 0.81 6.40 -16.42
N SER A 160 1.07 6.14 -15.15
CA SER A 160 1.43 7.13 -14.14
C SER A 160 2.85 6.89 -13.66
N LEU A 161 3.43 7.94 -13.07
CA LEU A 161 4.78 7.92 -12.53
C LEU A 161 4.75 8.15 -11.02
N ILE A 162 5.54 7.36 -10.30
CA ILE A 162 5.81 7.57 -8.88
C ILE A 162 7.32 7.67 -8.71
N CYS A 163 7.77 8.83 -8.21
CA CYS A 163 9.15 9.07 -7.84
C CYS A 163 9.28 9.13 -6.31
N SER A 164 10.32 8.51 -5.77
CA SER A 164 10.70 8.63 -4.36
C SER A 164 12.20 8.47 -4.18
N VAL A 165 12.71 8.70 -2.97
CA VAL A 165 14.12 8.48 -2.63
C VAL A 165 14.19 7.36 -1.61
N ASP A 166 15.06 6.38 -1.87
CA ASP A 166 15.32 5.30 -0.92
C ASP A 166 16.04 5.89 0.32
N PRO A 167 15.47 5.79 1.52
CA PRO A 167 16.02 6.42 2.71
C PRO A 167 17.31 5.75 3.22
N PHE A 168 17.65 4.56 2.73
CA PHE A 168 18.81 3.80 3.20
C PHE A 168 20.06 4.06 2.36
N ASN A 169 19.92 4.22 1.05
CA ASN A 169 21.06 4.39 0.14
C ASN A 169 21.03 5.72 -0.65
N GLY A 170 19.93 6.49 -0.60
CA GLY A 170 19.79 7.76 -1.31
C GLY A 170 19.56 7.61 -2.82
N ASP A 171 19.29 6.40 -3.34
CA ASP A 171 18.94 6.23 -4.75
C ASP A 171 17.56 6.81 -5.03
N GLY A 172 17.42 7.50 -6.17
CA GLY A 172 16.11 7.84 -6.72
C GLY A 172 15.41 6.57 -7.21
N LEU A 173 14.15 6.39 -6.83
CA LEU A 173 13.28 5.29 -7.23
C LEU A 173 12.21 5.84 -8.16
N VAL A 174 12.08 5.23 -9.33
CA VAL A 174 11.13 5.64 -10.37
C VAL A 174 10.28 4.42 -10.75
N ASP A 175 8.98 4.48 -10.45
CA ASP A 175 8.01 3.44 -10.79
C ASP A 175 7.01 3.97 -11.83
N LEU A 176 6.89 3.27 -12.96
CA LEU A 176 5.80 3.46 -13.92
C LEU A 176 4.75 2.37 -13.69
N LEU A 177 3.51 2.81 -13.52
CA LEU A 177 2.33 1.96 -13.29
C LEU A 177 1.23 2.33 -14.30
N PRO A 178 0.20 1.49 -14.53
CA PRO A 178 -0.98 1.93 -15.26
C PRO A 178 -1.59 3.17 -14.60
N GLN A 179 -2.24 4.01 -15.42
CA GLN A 179 -2.87 5.24 -14.96
C GLN A 179 -3.76 5.00 -13.72
N ASP A 180 -3.69 5.93 -12.77
CA ASP A 180 -4.42 5.95 -11.48
C ASP A 180 -4.10 4.80 -10.50
N ILE A 181 -3.32 3.79 -10.89
CA ILE A 181 -2.96 2.69 -10.00
C ILE A 181 -2.11 3.21 -8.84
N SER A 182 -2.56 2.86 -7.64
CA SER A 182 -1.94 3.17 -6.36
C SER A 182 -2.41 2.17 -5.30
N LYS A 183 -1.81 2.20 -4.11
CA LYS A 183 -2.30 1.44 -2.93
C LYS A 183 -3.80 1.68 -2.67
N ALA A 184 -4.22 2.94 -2.69
CA ALA A 184 -5.59 3.34 -2.42
C ALA A 184 -6.55 2.84 -3.51
N TYR A 185 -6.18 3.01 -4.78
CA TYR A 185 -6.95 2.51 -5.92
C TYR A 185 -7.13 0.99 -5.84
N ALA A 186 -6.04 0.25 -5.61
CA ALA A 186 -6.06 -1.20 -5.53
C ALA A 186 -6.93 -1.70 -4.37
N LEU A 187 -6.84 -1.05 -3.21
CA LEU A 187 -7.69 -1.40 -2.06
C LEU A 187 -9.16 -1.11 -2.32
N LYS A 188 -9.48 0.01 -3.01
CA LYS A 188 -10.85 0.35 -3.40
C LYS A 188 -11.41 -0.64 -4.43
N TRP A 189 -10.62 -0.96 -5.46
CA TRP A 189 -10.97 -1.96 -6.46
C TRP A 189 -11.20 -3.33 -5.80
N TRP A 190 -10.34 -3.71 -4.85
CA TRP A 190 -10.49 -4.95 -4.09
C TRP A 190 -11.78 -4.96 -3.27
N ALA A 191 -12.10 -3.84 -2.60
CA ALA A 191 -13.32 -3.70 -1.81
C ALA A 191 -14.56 -3.97 -2.65
N ASP A 192 -14.64 -3.32 -3.82
CA ASP A 192 -15.75 -3.48 -4.76
C ASP A 192 -15.80 -4.92 -5.32
N PHE A 193 -14.66 -5.50 -5.68
CA PHE A 193 -14.55 -6.90 -6.14
C PHE A 193 -15.02 -7.90 -5.08
N ALA A 194 -14.66 -7.67 -3.82
CA ALA A 194 -14.99 -8.55 -2.70
C ALA A 194 -16.35 -8.26 -2.05
N GLY A 195 -17.06 -7.22 -2.50
CA GLY A 195 -18.40 -6.85 -2.04
C GLY A 195 -18.43 -6.14 -0.68
N TYR A 196 -17.37 -5.40 -0.34
CA TYR A 196 -17.28 -4.63 0.91
C TYR A 196 -17.49 -3.14 0.66
N GLU A 197 -18.20 -2.48 1.58
CA GLU A 197 -18.22 -1.03 1.63
C GLU A 197 -16.92 -0.47 2.21
N ASP A 198 -16.53 0.73 1.79
CA ASP A 198 -15.38 1.46 2.34
C ASP A 198 -15.49 1.60 3.86
N SER A 199 -16.72 1.72 4.35
CA SER A 199 -17.04 1.86 5.76
C SER A 199 -16.59 0.69 6.62
N GLN A 200 -16.46 -0.49 6.02
CA GLN A 200 -16.12 -1.75 6.65
C GLN A 200 -14.60 -1.94 6.75
N ILE A 201 -13.83 -1.27 5.89
CA ILE A 201 -12.38 -1.36 5.86
C ILE A 201 -11.79 -0.41 6.91
N VAL A 202 -10.92 -0.96 7.76
CA VAL A 202 -10.02 -0.20 8.60
C VAL A 202 -8.64 -0.24 7.95
N PHE A 203 -8.15 0.90 7.51
CA PHE A 203 -6.83 1.04 6.90
C PHE A 203 -5.84 1.64 7.91
N ALA A 204 -4.73 0.96 8.16
CA ALA A 204 -3.64 1.45 8.99
C ALA A 204 -2.42 1.82 8.13
N GLY A 205 -1.79 2.96 8.45
CA GLY A 205 -0.58 3.45 7.77
C GLY A 205 0.19 4.45 8.62
N ASP A 206 1.32 4.95 8.09
CA ASP A 206 2.21 5.86 8.83
C ASP A 206 2.75 7.04 8.01
N SER A 207 2.59 7.07 6.68
CA SER A 207 3.34 8.04 5.87
C SER A 207 2.53 8.68 4.74
N GLY A 208 3.20 9.57 3.99
CA GLY A 208 2.58 10.29 2.87
C GLY A 208 2.14 9.38 1.72
N ASN A 209 2.78 8.21 1.53
CA ASN A 209 2.37 7.25 0.51
C ASN A 209 1.01 6.60 0.81
N ASP A 210 0.54 6.72 2.05
CA ASP A 210 -0.74 6.22 2.54
C ASP A 210 -1.82 7.30 2.57
N TYR A 211 -1.46 8.57 2.30
CA TYR A 211 -2.39 9.71 2.35
C TYR A 211 -3.65 9.47 1.51
N ALA A 212 -3.49 8.99 0.28
CA ALA A 212 -4.62 8.68 -0.59
C ALA A 212 -5.56 7.66 0.04
N ALA A 213 -5.04 6.62 0.70
CA ALA A 213 -5.85 5.61 1.38
C ALA A 213 -6.54 6.20 2.62
N PHE A 214 -5.87 7.05 3.39
CA PHE A 214 -6.47 7.73 4.55
C PHE A 214 -7.70 8.57 4.19
N VAL A 215 -7.75 9.16 3.00
CA VAL A 215 -8.86 10.03 2.58
C VAL A 215 -9.87 9.34 1.64
N SER A 216 -9.69 8.05 1.35
CA SER A 216 -10.53 7.26 0.43
C SER A 216 -11.85 6.76 1.04
N GLY A 217 -12.29 7.30 2.19
CA GLY A 217 -13.55 6.92 2.85
C GLY A 217 -13.46 5.72 3.81
N PHE A 218 -12.31 5.05 3.86
CA PHE A 218 -12.01 4.01 4.84
C PHE A 218 -11.96 4.57 6.27
N ARG A 219 -12.04 3.69 7.27
CA ARG A 219 -11.69 4.05 8.65
C ARG A 219 -10.16 4.02 8.79
N ALA A 220 -9.54 5.18 8.96
CA ALA A 220 -8.09 5.35 9.01
C ALA A 220 -7.55 5.21 10.44
N ILE A 221 -6.54 4.37 10.63
CA ILE A 221 -5.64 4.37 11.79
C ILE A 221 -4.32 5.01 11.36
N LEU A 222 -3.98 6.15 11.95
CA LEU A 222 -2.66 6.77 11.81
C LEU A 222 -1.87 6.39 13.05
N VAL A 223 -0.79 5.63 12.90
CA VAL A 223 0.07 5.23 14.03
C VAL A 223 0.88 6.42 14.55
N ASN A 224 1.29 6.43 15.82
CA ASN A 224 1.92 7.61 16.44
C ASN A 224 3.25 8.06 15.80
N ASN A 225 3.94 7.17 15.06
CA ASN A 225 5.12 7.56 14.27
C ASN A 225 4.77 8.25 12.94
N THR A 226 3.49 8.52 12.67
CA THR A 226 3.07 9.32 11.51
C THR A 226 3.55 10.76 11.65
N ASN A 227 4.08 11.33 10.57
CA ASN A 227 4.47 12.74 10.57
C ASN A 227 3.25 13.63 10.84
N GLN A 228 3.37 14.56 11.80
CA GLN A 228 2.27 15.45 12.21
C GLN A 228 1.66 16.22 11.03
N LYS A 229 2.45 16.60 10.01
CA LYS A 229 1.93 17.25 8.81
C LYS A 229 0.91 16.39 8.07
N ILE A 230 1.16 15.08 7.96
CA ILE A 230 0.23 14.13 7.32
C ILE A 230 -1.02 13.99 8.18
N VAL A 231 -0.87 13.87 9.51
CA VAL A 231 -2.02 13.82 10.45
C VAL A 231 -2.93 15.03 10.27
N ASP A 232 -2.35 16.24 10.24
CA ASP A 232 -3.09 17.48 10.08
C ASP A 232 -3.80 17.57 8.72
N GLN A 233 -3.12 17.14 7.65
CA GLN A 233 -3.70 17.10 6.30
C GLN A 233 -4.89 16.13 6.22
N VAL A 234 -4.76 14.92 6.78
CA VAL A 234 -5.84 13.94 6.81
C VAL A 234 -7.03 14.46 7.62
N ALA A 235 -6.80 15.05 8.79
CA ALA A 235 -7.85 15.64 9.60
C ALA A 235 -8.58 16.78 8.87
N GLN A 236 -7.84 17.65 8.17
CA GLN A 236 -8.41 18.72 7.37
C GLN A 236 -9.28 18.17 6.23
N GLU A 237 -8.81 17.14 5.53
CA GLU A 237 -9.56 16.55 4.41
C GLU A 237 -10.80 15.80 4.88
N HIS A 238 -10.71 15.05 5.98
CA HIS A 238 -11.87 14.40 6.62
C HIS A 238 -12.93 15.43 7.02
N HIS A 239 -12.52 16.58 7.58
CA HIS A 239 -13.44 17.65 7.90
C HIS A 239 -14.13 18.22 6.65
N LYS A 240 -13.41 18.44 5.54
CA LYS A 240 -14.01 18.89 4.27
C LYS A 240 -15.01 17.88 3.71
N LEU A 241 -14.70 16.59 3.81
CA LEU A 241 -15.55 15.48 3.36
C LEU A 241 -16.71 15.16 4.32
N GLY A 242 -16.77 15.81 5.50
CA GLY A 242 -17.81 15.58 6.50
C GLY A 242 -17.64 14.28 7.29
N TYR A 243 -16.47 13.66 7.25
CA TYR A 243 -16.18 12.46 8.03
C TYR A 243 -15.88 12.81 9.49
N THR A 244 -16.66 12.23 10.40
CA THR A 244 -16.56 12.50 11.86
C THR A 244 -16.13 11.28 12.68
N ASN A 245 -16.14 10.09 12.07
CA ASN A 245 -15.87 8.82 12.74
C ASN A 245 -14.93 7.90 11.93
N ARG A 246 -14.18 8.48 10.99
CA ARG A 246 -13.31 7.76 10.04
C ARG A 246 -11.82 7.92 10.32
N MET A 247 -11.41 8.65 11.34
CA MET A 247 -10.00 8.85 11.67
C MET A 247 -9.74 8.50 13.13
N TYR A 248 -8.70 7.72 13.37
CA TYR A 248 -8.13 7.44 14.67
C TYR A 248 -6.62 7.68 14.63
N HIS A 249 -6.16 8.68 15.38
CA HIS A 249 -4.74 8.91 15.59
C HIS A 249 -4.31 8.19 16.87
N ALA A 250 -3.54 7.12 16.72
CA ALA A 250 -3.12 6.28 17.83
C ALA A 250 -2.05 6.99 18.68
N LYS A 251 -1.98 6.63 19.97
CA LYS A 251 -0.93 7.10 20.89
C LYS A 251 0.31 6.22 20.81
N SER A 252 0.14 4.97 20.40
CA SER A 252 1.23 4.02 20.20
C SER A 252 1.72 4.01 18.75
N SER A 253 3.00 3.69 18.56
CA SER A 253 3.65 3.59 17.25
C SER A 253 3.55 2.18 16.67
N ALA A 254 3.70 2.08 15.35
CA ALA A 254 3.70 0.84 14.58
C ALA A 254 2.60 -0.14 15.04
N THR A 255 2.92 -1.42 15.22
CA THR A 255 1.94 -2.47 15.50
C THR A 255 1.10 -2.19 16.74
N SER A 256 1.69 -1.60 17.78
CA SER A 256 0.97 -1.24 19.01
C SER A 256 -0.09 -0.17 18.72
N GLY A 257 0.20 0.77 17.80
CA GLY A 257 -0.77 1.74 17.31
C GLY A 257 -1.88 1.10 16.45
N VAL A 258 -1.53 0.12 15.62
CA VAL A 258 -2.52 -0.67 14.86
C VAL A 258 -3.47 -1.41 15.81
N LEU A 259 -2.93 -2.08 16.83
CA LEU A 259 -3.70 -2.80 17.84
C LEU A 259 -4.63 -1.85 18.63
N GLU A 260 -4.11 -0.69 19.06
CA GLU A 260 -4.88 0.37 19.71
C GLU A 260 -6.06 0.83 18.84
N GLY A 261 -5.79 1.15 17.57
CA GLY A 261 -6.83 1.59 16.63
C GLY A 261 -7.85 0.50 16.31
N CYS A 262 -7.45 -0.77 16.19
CA CYS A 262 -8.38 -1.88 16.00
C CYS A 262 -9.38 -2.00 17.15
N ARG A 263 -8.91 -1.86 18.40
CA ARG A 263 -9.77 -1.84 19.60
C ARG A 263 -10.67 -0.60 19.62
N ALA A 264 -10.15 0.57 19.27
CA ALA A 264 -10.94 1.79 19.20
C ALA A 264 -12.09 1.68 18.18
N TYR A 265 -11.85 1.01 17.05
CA TYR A 265 -12.86 0.69 16.04
C TYR A 265 -13.69 -0.58 16.32
N GLN A 266 -13.50 -1.21 17.48
CA GLN A 266 -14.26 -2.38 17.95
C GLN A 266 -14.20 -3.56 16.96
N LEU A 267 -13.02 -3.80 16.40
CA LEU A 267 -12.77 -5.00 15.58
C LEU A 267 -12.84 -6.25 16.46
N PHE A 268 -12.27 -6.17 17.66
CA PHE A 268 -12.24 -7.20 18.69
C PHE A 268 -12.11 -6.55 20.07
N ASP A 269 -12.21 -7.36 21.13
CA ASP A 269 -12.15 -6.92 22.53
C ASP A 269 -10.75 -6.43 23.00
#